data_AF-A0A418BXG9-F1
#
_entry.id   AF-A0A418BXG9-F1
#
_cell.length_a   1.000
_cell.length_b   1.000
_cell.length_c   1.000
_cell.angle_alpha   90.00
_cell.angle_beta   90.00
_cell.angle_gamma   90.00
#
_symmetry.space_group_name_H-M   'P 1'
#
loop_
_entity.id
_entity.type
_entity.pdbx_description
1 polymer ?
#
loop_
_entity_poly.entity_id
_entity_poly.type
_entity_poly.pdbx_seq_one_letter_code
_entity_poly.pdbx_strand_id
1 'polypeptide(L)'
;VELTMAAACDRHQAILEYLSGLGSTFAQSATAFQQDAGLTMAGESDTTKTGLLEKKWTSVVRLQRKVMELESKIQQLEEDSKLGGVVSRRDVTGIGRDPSTFLPRAPPKYSMSGHRSPITCVVFHPVFSVVVTSSEDATIKIWEVESGYCTQTLKGHSDWVRDICITDDGQFLASGGNDRAITLWDLAQGKAIQCMREHEHVVETLQFAARGPQGAAIEAIHGKKVAETTGQTVARYLLSGSRDRTVRLWEAFSGLLLMNFVSHDNWVRAVRFHSSGKYAISASEDKTIRVFDVESGRCVRTLKDAHSHFLTTLDVHPSLPLLVTGSIDKFVNVWECVCVVAIPVSITVCIGRSMGLLALTQLVYYTEHYPVEARRSWLSNPTDLMAFPAVFGMLQETIRLELAERTFA
;
A
#
# COMPACT_ATOMS: atom_id res chain seq x y z
N VAL A 1 9.76 -43.96 12.86
CA VAL A 1 10.09 -44.40 14.24
C VAL A 1 10.16 -45.92 14.19
N GLU A 2 11.36 -46.49 14.20
CA GLU A 2 11.55 -47.94 14.25
C GLU A 2 10.93 -48.45 15.55
N LEU A 3 9.88 -49.25 15.44
CA LEU A 3 9.25 -49.90 16.59
C LEU A 3 10.26 -50.88 17.17
N THR A 4 10.73 -50.63 18.39
CA THR A 4 11.53 -51.59 19.16
C THR A 4 10.84 -52.95 19.14
N MET A 5 11.58 -54.05 18.90
CA MET A 5 11.03 -55.40 18.75
C MET A 5 10.06 -55.81 19.88
N ALA A 6 10.27 -55.31 21.10
CA ALA A 6 9.36 -55.50 22.23
C ALA A 6 7.96 -54.90 22.00
N ALA A 7 7.88 -53.67 21.48
CA ALA A 7 6.61 -53.01 21.15
C ALA A 7 5.88 -53.69 19.99
N ALA A 8 6.61 -54.33 19.08
CA ALA A 8 6.02 -55.15 18.03
C ALA A 8 5.43 -56.44 18.60
N CYS A 9 6.15 -57.12 19.51
CA CYS A 9 5.68 -58.31 20.20
C CYS A 9 4.40 -58.05 21.01
N ASP A 10 4.39 -56.98 21.82
CA ASP A 10 3.22 -56.54 22.59
C ASP A 10 2.01 -56.26 21.69
N ARG A 11 2.23 -55.69 20.50
CA ARG A 11 1.19 -55.44 19.51
C ARG A 11 0.64 -56.74 18.92
N HIS A 12 1.50 -57.69 18.57
CA HIS A 12 1.10 -58.99 18.03
C HIS A 12 0.29 -59.80 19.07
N GLN A 13 0.68 -59.74 20.36
CA GLN A 13 -0.07 -60.37 21.45
C GLN A 13 -1.46 -59.74 21.63
N ALA A 14 -1.56 -58.41 21.65
CA ALA A 14 -2.85 -57.74 21.78
C ALA A 14 -3.79 -58.05 20.59
N ILE A 15 -3.26 -58.18 19.36
CA ILE A 15 -4.03 -58.56 18.18
C ILE A 15 -4.56 -59.99 18.29
N LEU A 16 -3.74 -60.94 18.76
CA LEU A 16 -4.16 -62.33 18.97
C LEU A 16 -5.29 -62.44 20.01
N GLU A 17 -5.20 -61.69 21.11
CA GLU A 17 -6.25 -61.64 22.15
C GLU A 17 -7.55 -61.01 21.64
N TYR A 18 -7.49 -60.01 20.77
CA TYR A 18 -8.67 -59.44 20.13
C TYR A 18 -9.34 -60.44 19.17
N LEU A 19 -8.55 -61.13 18.34
CA LEU A 19 -9.05 -62.12 17.39
C LEU A 19 -9.65 -63.35 18.09
N SER A 20 -9.10 -63.77 19.23
CA SER A 20 -9.65 -64.87 20.02
C SER A 20 -10.93 -64.46 20.77
N GLY A 21 -11.05 -63.19 21.18
CA GLY A 21 -12.25 -62.63 21.82
C GLY A 21 -13.47 -62.51 20.90
N LEU A 22 -13.29 -62.42 19.58
CA LEU A 22 -14.36 -62.32 18.58
C LEU A 22 -15.08 -63.64 18.26
N GLY A 23 -14.67 -64.75 18.89
CA GLY A 23 -15.35 -66.06 18.80
C GLY A 23 -15.02 -66.86 17.54
N SER A 24 -15.79 -67.93 17.30
CA SER A 24 -15.49 -69.04 16.37
C SER A 24 -15.37 -68.66 14.89
N THR A 25 -15.66 -67.42 14.50
CA THR A 25 -15.59 -66.92 13.13
C THR A 25 -14.16 -66.58 12.69
N PHE A 26 -13.26 -66.23 13.61
CA PHE A 26 -11.90 -65.79 13.29
C PHE A 26 -10.79 -66.72 13.82
N ALA A 27 -11.16 -67.91 14.30
CA ALA A 27 -10.22 -68.88 14.87
C ALA A 27 -9.11 -69.31 13.90
N GLN A 28 -9.44 -69.51 12.61
CA GLN A 28 -8.46 -69.90 11.58
C GLN A 28 -7.44 -68.77 11.30
N SER A 29 -7.91 -67.53 11.28
CA SER A 29 -7.05 -66.35 11.09
C SER A 29 -6.16 -66.09 12.29
N ALA A 30 -6.66 -66.33 13.51
CA ALA A 30 -5.86 -66.24 14.73
C ALA A 30 -4.72 -67.28 14.73
N THR A 31 -5.01 -68.53 14.33
CA THR A 31 -3.98 -69.58 14.25
C THR A 31 -2.95 -69.33 13.15
N ALA A 32 -3.35 -68.77 12.00
CA ALA A 32 -2.42 -68.39 10.93
C ALA A 32 -1.51 -67.23 11.37
N PHE A 33 -2.08 -66.21 12.01
CA PHE A 33 -1.32 -65.08 12.53
C PHE A 33 -0.37 -65.47 13.66
N GLN A 34 -0.75 -66.46 14.47
CA GLN A 34 0.10 -67.01 15.53
C GLN A 34 1.34 -67.71 14.97
N GLN A 35 1.20 -68.43 13.84
CA GLN A 35 2.33 -69.07 13.17
C GLN A 35 3.29 -68.04 12.55
N ASP A 36 2.74 -67.00 11.90
CA ASP A 36 3.55 -65.93 11.31
C ASP A 36 4.27 -65.07 12.36
N ALA A 37 3.66 -64.86 13.53
CA ALA A 37 4.23 -64.04 14.60
C ALA A 37 5.25 -64.77 15.50
N GLY A 38 5.38 -66.11 15.39
CA GLY A 38 6.38 -66.89 16.14
C GLY A 38 6.22 -66.87 17.66
N LEU A 39 4.99 -66.76 18.19
CA LEU A 39 4.71 -66.64 19.62
C LEU A 39 4.39 -68.02 20.26
N THR A 40 5.22 -68.48 21.19
CA THR A 40 5.00 -69.70 21.98
C THR A 40 4.07 -69.45 23.18
N MET A 41 3.13 -70.38 23.41
CA MET A 41 2.16 -70.31 24.52
C MET A 41 2.86 -70.24 25.87
N ALA A 42 2.91 -69.05 26.47
CA ALA A 42 3.31 -68.86 27.86
C ALA A 42 2.34 -67.88 28.54
N GLY A 43 1.54 -68.45 29.45
CA GLY A 43 1.20 -67.89 30.77
C GLY A 43 0.52 -66.52 30.86
N GLU A 44 -0.69 -66.55 31.41
CA GLU A 44 -1.49 -65.43 31.94
C GLU A 44 -2.14 -64.51 30.90
N SER A 45 -3.43 -64.76 30.67
CA SER A 45 -4.35 -63.80 30.05
C SER A 45 -4.41 -62.55 30.93
N ASP A 46 -3.63 -61.54 30.57
CA ASP A 46 -3.58 -60.27 31.28
C ASP A 46 -4.92 -59.54 31.05
N THR A 47 -5.87 -59.75 31.96
CA THR A 47 -7.24 -59.21 31.86
C THR A 47 -7.27 -57.68 31.70
N THR A 48 -6.17 -57.00 32.04
CA THR A 48 -5.93 -55.56 31.87
C THR A 48 -5.86 -55.11 30.41
N LYS A 49 -5.44 -55.97 29.47
CA LYS A 49 -5.29 -55.64 28.04
C LYS A 49 -6.55 -55.94 27.23
N THR A 50 -7.49 -56.69 27.80
CA THR A 50 -8.79 -56.99 27.17
C THR A 50 -9.59 -55.70 26.96
N GLY A 51 -10.03 -55.46 25.72
CA GLY A 51 -10.75 -54.22 25.34
C GLY A 51 -9.87 -52.96 25.18
N LEU A 52 -8.55 -53.03 25.37
CA LEU A 52 -7.67 -51.87 25.13
C LEU A 52 -7.61 -51.49 23.65
N LEU A 53 -7.57 -52.49 22.76
CA LEU A 53 -7.65 -52.29 21.31
C LEU A 53 -9.00 -51.73 20.90
N GLU A 54 -10.11 -52.17 21.51
CA GLU A 54 -11.44 -51.61 21.25
C GLU A 54 -11.56 -50.16 21.72
N LYS A 55 -11.04 -49.82 22.90
CA LYS A 55 -11.01 -48.42 23.41
C LYS A 55 -10.11 -47.52 22.57
N LYS A 56 -8.95 -48.02 22.14
CA LYS A 56 -8.05 -47.30 21.21
C LYS A 56 -8.69 -47.15 19.84
N TRP A 57 -9.31 -48.21 19.31
CA TRP A 57 -9.98 -48.19 18.01
C TRP A 57 -11.18 -47.25 17.98
N THR A 58 -12.05 -47.30 19.00
CA THR A 58 -13.16 -46.35 19.15
C THR A 58 -12.67 -44.91 19.30
N SER A 59 -11.56 -44.68 20.01
CA SER A 59 -10.92 -43.35 20.09
C SER A 59 -10.34 -42.89 18.76
N VAL A 60 -9.69 -43.79 18.01
CA VAL A 60 -9.14 -43.52 16.67
C VAL A 60 -10.27 -43.21 15.69
N VAL A 61 -11.35 -43.99 15.68
CA VAL A 61 -12.53 -43.76 14.83
C VAL A 61 -13.19 -42.42 15.17
N ARG A 62 -13.30 -42.08 16.47
CA ARG A 62 -13.83 -40.77 16.91
C ARG A 62 -12.93 -39.62 16.44
N LEU A 63 -11.61 -39.79 16.54
CA LEU A 63 -10.64 -38.80 16.07
C LEU A 63 -10.66 -38.67 14.55
N GLN A 64 -10.72 -39.78 13.80
CA GLN A 64 -10.86 -39.74 12.34
C GLN A 64 -12.15 -39.06 11.91
N ARG A 65 -13.28 -39.30 12.60
CA ARG A 65 -14.51 -38.56 12.36
C ARG A 65 -14.33 -37.06 12.63
N LYS A 66 -13.63 -36.70 13.71
CA LYS A 66 -13.33 -35.30 14.04
C LYS A 66 -12.40 -34.66 13.00
N VAL A 67 -11.41 -35.39 12.50
CA VAL A 67 -10.51 -34.95 11.44
C VAL A 67 -11.29 -34.74 10.15
N MET A 68 -12.12 -35.69 9.72
CA MET A 68 -13.00 -35.51 8.55
C MET A 68 -13.98 -34.34 8.73
N GLU A 69 -14.56 -34.16 9.92
CA GLU A 69 -15.44 -33.02 10.22
C GLU A 69 -14.67 -31.69 10.14
N LEU A 70 -13.43 -31.65 10.64
CA LEU A 70 -12.58 -30.47 10.59
C LEU A 70 -12.04 -30.19 9.19
N GLU A 71 -11.62 -31.21 8.44
CA GLU A 71 -11.22 -31.10 7.04
C GLU A 71 -12.39 -30.62 6.18
N SER A 72 -13.59 -31.16 6.39
CA SER A 72 -14.81 -30.67 5.75
C SER A 72 -15.14 -29.23 6.15
N LYS A 73 -14.97 -28.86 7.42
CA LYS A 73 -15.15 -27.47 7.86
C LYS A 73 -14.09 -26.53 7.30
N ILE A 74 -12.84 -26.96 7.17
CA ILE A 74 -11.77 -26.18 6.54
C ILE A 74 -12.09 -26.03 5.05
N GLN A 75 -12.46 -27.11 4.38
CA GLN A 75 -12.85 -27.06 2.96
C GLN A 75 -14.10 -26.19 2.76
N GLN A 76 -15.07 -26.26 3.65
CA GLN A 76 -16.27 -25.41 3.62
C GLN A 76 -15.93 -23.96 3.95
N LEU A 77 -15.01 -23.67 4.86
CA LEU A 77 -14.53 -22.31 5.12
C LEU A 77 -13.63 -21.79 3.98
N GLU A 78 -12.90 -22.66 3.28
CA GLU A 78 -12.14 -22.31 2.07
C GLU A 78 -13.09 -22.08 0.88
N GLU A 79 -14.12 -22.91 0.72
CA GLU A 79 -15.16 -22.75 -0.29
C GLU A 79 -16.04 -21.55 0.03
N ASP A 80 -16.43 -21.32 1.27
CA ASP A 80 -17.10 -20.10 1.73
C ASP A 80 -16.14 -18.91 1.65
N SER A 81 -14.82 -19.04 1.78
CA SER A 81 -13.91 -17.93 1.44
C SER A 81 -13.84 -17.67 -0.07
N LYS A 82 -14.20 -18.66 -0.90
CA LYS A 82 -14.33 -18.53 -2.36
C LYS A 82 -15.74 -18.08 -2.80
N LEU A 83 -16.78 -18.43 -2.07
CA LEU A 83 -18.21 -18.25 -2.40
C LEU A 83 -18.92 -17.23 -1.51
N GLY A 84 -18.37 -16.93 -0.34
CA GLY A 84 -18.95 -16.17 0.76
C GLY A 84 -17.99 -15.08 1.27
N GLY A 85 -18.06 -13.93 0.59
CA GLY A 85 -17.48 -12.68 1.07
C GLY A 85 -16.11 -12.41 0.49
N VAL A 86 -16.08 -11.50 -0.48
CA VAL A 86 -14.92 -11.02 -1.24
C VAL A 86 -14.58 -11.95 -2.41
N VAL A 87 -15.31 -11.72 -3.50
CA VAL A 87 -14.85 -12.13 -4.82
C VAL A 87 -13.40 -11.66 -5.01
N SER A 88 -12.48 -12.61 -5.05
CA SER A 88 -11.12 -12.37 -5.52
C SER A 88 -11.23 -11.73 -6.90
N ARG A 89 -10.35 -10.76 -7.20
CA ARG A 89 -10.25 -10.08 -8.52
C ARG A 89 -10.41 -11.02 -9.72
N ARG A 90 -10.08 -12.31 -9.54
CA ARG A 90 -10.16 -13.38 -10.52
C ARG A 90 -11.57 -13.78 -10.95
N ASP A 91 -12.60 -13.72 -10.10
CA ASP A 91 -13.92 -14.28 -10.48
C ASP A 91 -14.81 -13.27 -11.23
N VAL A 92 -14.52 -11.97 -11.14
CA VAL A 92 -15.16 -10.94 -12.01
C VAL A 92 -14.49 -10.90 -13.38
N THR A 93 -13.18 -11.15 -13.45
CA THR A 93 -12.44 -11.28 -14.70
C THR A 93 -12.57 -12.71 -15.20
N GLY A 94 -13.73 -13.07 -15.76
CA GLY A 94 -13.87 -14.33 -16.48
C GLY A 94 -12.63 -14.58 -17.34
N ILE A 95 -12.08 -15.79 -17.25
CA ILE A 95 -10.81 -16.22 -17.83
C ILE A 95 -10.64 -15.59 -19.23
N GLY A 96 -9.67 -14.67 -19.38
CA GLY A 96 -9.26 -14.13 -20.68
C GLY A 96 -9.80 -12.75 -21.10
N ARG A 97 -10.32 -11.91 -20.19
CA ARG A 97 -10.59 -10.50 -20.53
C ARG A 97 -9.43 -9.58 -20.19
N ASP A 98 -8.85 -8.94 -21.20
CA ASP A 98 -7.78 -7.95 -21.02
C ASP A 98 -8.29 -6.72 -20.24
N PRO A 99 -7.64 -6.33 -19.13
CA PRO A 99 -8.06 -5.18 -18.32
C PRO A 99 -8.07 -3.85 -19.09
N SER A 100 -7.32 -3.75 -20.19
CA SER A 100 -7.30 -2.59 -21.08
C SER A 100 -8.63 -2.34 -21.80
N THR A 101 -9.54 -3.33 -21.81
CA THR A 101 -10.86 -3.24 -22.45
C THR A 101 -11.98 -2.85 -21.48
N PHE A 102 -11.67 -2.69 -20.19
CA PHE A 102 -12.65 -2.32 -19.18
C PHE A 102 -13.01 -0.84 -19.30
N LEU A 103 -14.19 -0.60 -19.84
CA LEU A 103 -14.78 0.74 -19.95
C LEU A 103 -15.98 0.84 -19.01
N PRO A 104 -16.15 1.96 -18.27
CA PRO A 104 -17.36 2.18 -17.49
C PRO A 104 -18.56 2.25 -18.43
N ARG A 105 -19.61 1.49 -18.11
CA ARG A 105 -20.86 1.47 -18.89
C ARG A 105 -22.00 1.95 -18.01
N ALA A 106 -22.84 2.82 -18.57
CA ALA A 106 -24.15 3.11 -18.00
C ALA A 106 -25.13 1.97 -18.33
N PRO A 107 -26.18 1.72 -17.53
CA PRO A 107 -26.57 2.36 -16.27
C PRO A 107 -25.76 1.88 -15.05
N PRO A 108 -25.77 2.60 -13.92
CA PRO A 108 -25.09 2.16 -12.69
C PRO A 108 -25.67 0.84 -12.18
N LYS A 109 -24.80 -0.08 -11.73
CA LYS A 109 -25.21 -1.40 -11.22
C LYS A 109 -26.03 -1.29 -9.93
N TYR A 110 -25.61 -0.41 -9.02
CA TYR A 110 -26.28 -0.17 -7.74
C TYR A 110 -26.37 1.33 -7.44
N SER A 111 -27.46 1.74 -6.79
CA SER A 111 -27.63 3.08 -6.22
C SER A 111 -27.81 2.95 -4.72
N MET A 112 -26.72 3.18 -3.97
CA MET A 112 -26.70 2.99 -2.52
C MET A 112 -27.22 4.24 -1.82
N SER A 113 -28.36 4.13 -1.13
CA SER A 113 -28.96 5.22 -0.37
C SER A 113 -28.89 4.94 1.13
N GLY A 114 -28.53 5.94 1.93
CA GLY A 114 -28.46 5.81 3.39
C GLY A 114 -27.77 6.95 4.13
N HIS A 115 -26.98 7.78 3.45
CA HIS A 115 -26.48 9.04 4.02
C HIS A 115 -27.58 10.09 4.07
N ARG A 116 -27.57 10.92 5.12
CA ARG A 116 -28.57 12.00 5.30
C ARG A 116 -28.15 13.32 4.66
N SER A 117 -26.87 13.46 4.41
CA SER A 117 -26.24 14.69 3.89
C SER A 117 -25.32 14.34 2.71
N PRO A 118 -24.77 15.34 2.00
CA PRO A 118 -23.84 15.10 0.90
C PRO A 118 -22.68 14.19 1.29
N ILE A 119 -22.26 13.35 0.35
CA ILE A 119 -21.10 12.47 0.48
C ILE A 119 -19.86 13.30 0.14
N THR A 120 -18.86 13.25 1.01
CA THR A 120 -17.65 14.08 0.90
C THR A 120 -16.50 13.30 0.26
N CYS A 121 -16.27 12.06 0.68
CA CYS A 121 -15.21 11.20 0.15
C CYS A 121 -15.68 9.74 0.04
N VAL A 122 -15.12 9.03 -0.96
CA VAL A 122 -15.40 7.62 -1.25
C VAL A 122 -14.07 6.91 -1.49
N VAL A 123 -13.84 5.80 -0.79
CA VAL A 123 -12.59 5.04 -0.85
C VAL A 123 -12.88 3.56 -0.98
N PHE A 124 -12.20 2.89 -1.92
CA PHE A 124 -12.21 1.44 -2.00
C PHE A 124 -11.26 0.83 -0.99
N HIS A 125 -11.70 -0.25 -0.37
CA HIS A 125 -10.82 -1.06 0.45
C HIS A 125 -9.80 -1.82 -0.45
N PRO A 126 -8.51 -1.91 -0.06
CA PRO A 126 -7.48 -2.50 -0.93
C PRO A 126 -7.60 -4.02 -1.10
N VAL A 127 -8.10 -4.73 -0.09
CA VAL A 127 -8.19 -6.21 -0.07
C VAL A 127 -9.64 -6.70 -0.29
N PHE A 128 -10.58 -6.26 0.54
CA PHE A 128 -11.99 -6.66 0.50
C PHE A 128 -12.82 -5.90 -0.55
N SER A 129 -13.92 -6.51 -1.04
CA SER A 129 -14.88 -5.93 -2.00
C SER A 129 -15.84 -4.93 -1.33
N VAL A 130 -15.26 -4.00 -0.58
CA VAL A 130 -15.95 -3.07 0.29
C VAL A 130 -15.60 -1.63 -0.09
N VAL A 131 -16.59 -0.74 0.01
CA VAL A 131 -16.43 0.71 -0.18
C VAL A 131 -16.73 1.42 1.13
N VAL A 132 -15.89 2.37 1.48
CA VAL A 132 -16.08 3.27 2.62
C VAL A 132 -16.46 4.65 2.12
N THR A 133 -17.49 5.24 2.71
CA THR A 133 -17.98 6.58 2.37
C THR A 133 -18.05 7.46 3.61
N SER A 134 -17.67 8.72 3.47
CA SER A 134 -17.89 9.79 4.47
C SER A 134 -18.99 10.73 4.02
N SER A 135 -19.61 11.39 4.98
CA SER A 135 -20.62 12.40 4.70
C SER A 135 -20.54 13.56 5.70
N GLU A 136 -21.17 14.66 5.33
CA GLU A 136 -21.48 15.80 6.20
C GLU A 136 -22.45 15.42 7.34
N ASP A 137 -23.05 14.23 7.32
CA ASP A 137 -23.89 13.74 8.44
C ASP A 137 -23.08 13.25 9.66
N ALA A 138 -21.75 13.50 9.67
CA ALA A 138 -20.79 13.05 10.68
C ALA A 138 -20.67 11.53 10.82
N THR A 139 -21.16 10.77 9.83
CA THR A 139 -21.05 9.31 9.81
C THR A 139 -20.15 8.81 8.69
N ILE A 140 -19.52 7.68 8.97
CA ILE A 140 -18.78 6.92 7.97
C ILE A 140 -19.53 5.60 7.78
N LYS A 141 -19.82 5.26 6.53
CA LYS A 141 -20.54 4.02 6.19
C LYS A 141 -19.65 3.10 5.38
N ILE A 142 -19.78 1.82 5.68
CA ILE A 142 -19.11 0.73 5.01
C ILE A 142 -20.17 -0.03 4.21
N TRP A 143 -19.89 -0.25 2.94
CA TRP A 143 -20.81 -0.86 1.97
C TRP A 143 -20.15 -2.06 1.31
N GLU A 144 -20.89 -3.14 1.18
CA GLU A 144 -20.47 -4.27 0.37
C GLU A 144 -20.81 -4.00 -1.10
N VAL A 145 -19.81 -4.07 -2.00
CA VAL A 145 -19.97 -3.71 -3.42
C VAL A 145 -20.84 -4.71 -4.17
N GLU A 146 -20.82 -5.98 -3.75
CA GLU A 146 -21.53 -7.06 -4.41
C GLU A 146 -23.04 -7.02 -4.14
N SER A 147 -23.41 -6.71 -2.90
CA SER A 147 -24.80 -6.69 -2.46
C SER A 147 -25.43 -5.29 -2.43
N GLY A 148 -24.61 -4.25 -2.32
CA GLY A 148 -25.04 -2.87 -2.14
C GLY A 148 -25.59 -2.57 -0.74
N TYR A 149 -25.46 -3.51 0.21
CA TYR A 149 -25.90 -3.30 1.58
C TYR A 149 -24.86 -2.55 2.43
N CYS A 150 -25.37 -1.72 3.34
CA CYS A 150 -24.56 -1.08 4.36
C CYS A 150 -24.25 -2.11 5.45
N THR A 151 -23.00 -2.54 5.54
CA THR A 151 -22.54 -3.53 6.52
C THR A 151 -22.37 -2.88 7.89
N GLN A 152 -21.80 -1.68 7.92
CA GLN A 152 -21.46 -1.00 9.15
C GLN A 152 -21.59 0.52 9.03
N THR A 153 -21.98 1.16 10.13
CA THR A 153 -21.97 2.63 10.27
C THR A 153 -21.11 3.00 11.47
N LEU A 154 -20.00 3.67 11.22
CA LEU A 154 -19.11 4.21 12.25
C LEU A 154 -19.61 5.59 12.67
N LYS A 155 -19.84 5.75 13.97
CA LYS A 155 -20.29 7.00 14.59
C LYS A 155 -19.31 7.39 15.68
N GLY A 156 -18.91 8.65 15.73
CA GLY A 156 -18.01 9.18 16.75
C GLY A 156 -17.44 10.56 16.43
N HIS A 157 -17.49 10.99 15.17
CA HIS A 157 -17.25 12.38 14.81
C HIS A 157 -18.39 13.26 15.33
N SER A 158 -18.04 14.46 15.79
CA SER A 158 -19.00 15.46 16.26
C SER A 158 -19.54 16.36 15.15
N ASP A 159 -18.85 16.41 14.01
CA ASP A 159 -19.17 17.28 12.88
C ASP A 159 -18.77 16.60 11.55
N TRP A 160 -18.90 17.30 10.43
CA TRP A 160 -18.72 16.78 9.07
C TRP A 160 -17.38 16.07 8.89
N VAL A 161 -17.40 14.88 8.29
CA VAL A 161 -16.19 14.17 7.89
C VAL A 161 -15.83 14.61 6.47
N ARG A 162 -14.65 15.21 6.27
CA ARG A 162 -14.23 15.74 4.96
C ARG A 162 -13.48 14.71 4.14
N ASP A 163 -12.56 13.98 4.78
CA ASP A 163 -11.70 13.03 4.10
C ASP A 163 -11.52 11.75 4.90
N ILE A 164 -11.23 10.68 4.16
CA ILE A 164 -11.03 9.33 4.66
C ILE A 164 -9.80 8.74 3.96
N CYS A 165 -8.97 8.02 4.71
CA CYS A 165 -7.87 7.24 4.16
C CYS A 165 -7.83 5.84 4.79
N ILE A 166 -7.55 4.81 4.00
CA ILE A 166 -7.40 3.41 4.45
C ILE A 166 -5.91 3.06 4.40
N THR A 167 -5.43 2.27 5.36
CA THR A 167 -4.07 1.71 5.29
C THR A 167 -3.96 0.65 4.20
N ASP A 168 -2.77 0.45 3.63
CA ASP A 168 -2.59 -0.54 2.56
C ASP A 168 -2.99 -1.98 2.96
N ASP A 169 -2.95 -2.29 4.25
CA ASP A 169 -3.39 -3.60 4.79
C ASP A 169 -4.91 -3.74 4.87
N GLY A 170 -5.64 -2.62 4.79
CA GLY A 170 -7.08 -2.58 4.97
C GLY A 170 -7.54 -2.79 6.42
N GLN A 171 -6.64 -2.78 7.40
CA GLN A 171 -7.03 -3.00 8.80
C GLN A 171 -7.52 -1.72 9.48
N PHE A 172 -6.93 -0.57 9.11
CA PHE A 172 -7.17 0.69 9.79
C PHE A 172 -7.65 1.77 8.83
N LEU A 173 -8.47 2.65 9.38
CA LEU A 173 -9.07 3.78 8.67
C LEU A 173 -8.79 5.06 9.45
N ALA A 174 -8.24 6.07 8.78
CA ALA A 174 -8.16 7.41 9.33
C ALA A 174 -9.25 8.28 8.71
N SER A 175 -9.78 9.18 9.51
CA SER A 175 -10.86 10.08 9.12
C SER A 175 -10.64 11.44 9.78
N GLY A 176 -10.94 12.50 9.05
CA GLY A 176 -10.67 13.86 9.47
C GLY A 176 -11.76 14.79 8.95
N GLY A 177 -12.08 15.80 9.75
CA GLY A 177 -13.23 16.63 9.45
C GLY A 177 -13.23 18.00 10.10
N ASN A 178 -14.44 18.57 10.15
CA ASN A 178 -14.71 19.87 10.74
C ASN A 178 -14.58 19.91 12.26
N ASP A 179 -14.65 18.74 12.90
CA ASP A 179 -14.44 18.56 14.34
C ASP A 179 -12.99 18.79 14.78
N ARG A 180 -12.10 19.12 13.83
CA ARG A 180 -10.67 19.39 14.02
C ARG A 180 -9.93 18.19 14.59
N ALA A 181 -10.59 17.03 14.59
CA ALA A 181 -10.08 15.79 15.11
C ALA A 181 -9.74 14.88 13.95
N ILE A 182 -8.68 14.11 14.13
CA ILE A 182 -8.35 12.99 13.28
C ILE A 182 -8.60 11.74 14.11
N THR A 183 -9.52 10.91 13.65
CA THR A 183 -9.90 9.67 14.35
C THR A 183 -9.39 8.47 13.57
N LEU A 184 -8.66 7.59 14.26
CA LEU A 184 -8.24 6.30 13.76
C LEU A 184 -9.26 5.23 14.17
N TRP A 185 -9.70 4.42 13.23
CA TRP A 185 -10.69 3.36 13.41
C TRP A 185 -10.08 2.00 13.09
N ASP A 186 -10.46 1.00 13.88
CA ASP A 186 -10.30 -0.42 13.52
C ASP A 186 -11.49 -0.83 12.64
N LEU A 187 -11.24 -1.26 11.41
CA LEU A 187 -12.30 -1.71 10.50
C LEU A 187 -12.90 -3.05 10.90
N ALA A 188 -12.17 -3.92 11.62
CA ALA A 188 -12.68 -5.22 12.04
C ALA A 188 -13.67 -5.08 13.22
N GLN A 189 -13.37 -4.17 14.16
CA GLN A 189 -14.20 -3.95 15.35
C GLN A 189 -15.20 -2.80 15.19
N GLY A 190 -14.96 -1.89 14.24
CA GLY A 190 -15.70 -0.64 14.07
C GLY A 190 -15.62 0.31 15.25
N LYS A 191 -14.52 0.27 16.00
CA LYS A 191 -14.28 1.14 17.15
C LYS A 191 -13.23 2.18 16.82
N ALA A 192 -13.39 3.38 17.37
CA ALA A 192 -12.35 4.39 17.37
C ALA A 192 -11.23 3.96 18.33
N ILE A 193 -10.00 3.91 17.83
CA ILE A 193 -8.80 3.56 18.59
C ILE A 193 -8.21 4.82 19.21
N GLN A 194 -8.01 5.86 18.40
CA GLN A 194 -7.27 7.06 18.77
C GLN A 194 -7.92 8.31 18.19
N CYS A 195 -7.89 9.41 18.93
CA CYS A 195 -8.38 10.71 18.51
C CYS A 195 -7.27 11.76 18.71
N MET A 196 -6.81 12.35 17.60
CA MET A 196 -5.74 13.36 17.57
C MET A 196 -6.36 14.74 17.35
N ARG A 197 -6.14 15.68 18.28
CA ARG A 197 -6.83 16.99 18.31
C ARG A 197 -5.87 18.18 18.46
N GLU A 198 -4.80 18.21 17.68
CA GLU A 198 -3.84 19.32 17.75
C GLU A 198 -4.11 20.41 16.71
N HIS A 199 -4.91 20.15 15.68
CA HIS A 199 -5.23 21.14 14.66
C HIS A 199 -6.14 22.24 15.21
N GLU A 200 -5.85 23.49 14.87
CA GLU A 200 -6.65 24.63 15.33
C GLU A 200 -7.95 24.79 14.51
N HIS A 201 -7.94 24.29 13.27
CA HIS A 201 -9.03 24.40 12.32
C HIS A 201 -9.33 23.06 11.62
N VAL A 202 -10.42 23.06 10.84
CA VAL A 202 -10.90 21.94 9.99
C VAL A 202 -9.76 21.20 9.29
N VAL A 203 -9.76 19.88 9.41
CA VAL A 203 -8.87 18.99 8.65
C VAL A 203 -9.51 18.72 7.29
N GLU A 204 -8.81 19.08 6.22
CA GLU A 204 -9.32 18.98 4.86
C GLU A 204 -8.92 17.68 4.19
N THR A 205 -7.73 17.16 4.48
CA THR A 205 -7.19 15.98 3.79
C THR A 205 -6.31 15.13 4.69
N LEU A 206 -6.34 13.83 4.43
CA LEU A 206 -5.55 12.82 5.12
C LEU A 206 -4.89 11.86 4.12
N GLN A 207 -3.66 11.45 4.40
CA GLN A 207 -2.96 10.45 3.60
C GLN A 207 -2.09 9.56 4.49
N PHE A 208 -2.31 8.24 4.43
CA PHE A 208 -1.38 7.27 5.00
C PHE A 208 -0.13 7.13 4.14
N ALA A 209 1.01 6.93 4.81
CA ALA A 209 2.23 6.51 4.14
C ALA A 209 2.11 5.06 3.68
N ALA A 210 2.45 4.80 2.42
CA ALA A 210 2.35 3.44 1.87
C ALA A 210 3.40 2.50 2.47
N ARG A 211 3.07 1.20 2.57
CA ARG A 211 4.01 0.14 2.93
C ARG A 211 5.02 -0.05 1.81
N GLY A 212 6.28 0.23 2.10
CA GLY A 212 7.38 0.14 1.13
C GLY A 212 8.46 1.17 1.41
N PRO A 213 9.11 1.75 0.37
CA PRO A 213 10.15 2.76 0.57
C PRO A 213 9.61 3.98 1.34
N GLN A 214 8.32 4.30 1.20
CA GLN A 214 7.69 5.41 1.89
C GLN A 214 7.70 5.25 3.41
N GLY A 215 7.01 4.22 3.92
CA GLY A 215 6.97 3.94 5.35
C GLY A 215 8.35 3.68 5.95
N ALA A 216 9.22 2.95 5.24
CA ALA A 216 10.57 2.62 5.71
C ALA A 216 11.46 3.86 5.83
N ALA A 217 11.37 4.82 4.90
CA ALA A 217 12.12 6.07 4.98
C ALA A 217 11.72 6.88 6.22
N ILE A 218 10.41 6.99 6.48
CA ILE A 218 9.89 7.72 7.65
C ILE A 218 10.27 7.00 8.95
N GLU A 219 10.22 5.66 8.96
CA GLU A 219 10.65 4.84 10.09
C GLU A 219 12.15 4.96 10.39
N ALA A 220 13.01 5.00 9.37
CA ALA A 220 14.44 5.20 9.57
C ALA A 220 14.75 6.55 10.24
N ILE A 221 13.97 7.59 9.90
CA ILE A 221 14.13 8.95 10.42
C ILE A 221 13.54 9.08 11.83
N HIS A 222 12.28 8.68 12.01
CA HIS A 222 11.50 8.97 13.22
C HIS A 222 11.36 7.77 14.17
N GLY A 223 11.62 6.55 13.70
CA GLY A 223 11.47 5.32 14.48
C GLY A 223 12.37 5.25 15.71
N LYS A 224 13.53 5.94 15.72
CA LYS A 224 14.38 6.05 16.92
C LYS A 224 13.76 6.87 18.05
N LYS A 225 12.89 7.84 17.77
CA LYS A 225 12.17 8.62 18.79
C LYS A 225 10.98 7.84 19.40
N VAL A 226 10.57 6.75 18.76
CA VAL A 226 9.30 6.05 18.97
C VAL A 226 9.51 4.65 19.58
N ALA A 227 10.76 4.22 19.76
CA ALA A 227 11.12 2.84 20.10
C ALA A 227 10.69 2.35 21.51
N GLU A 228 10.01 3.14 22.33
CA GLU A 228 9.68 2.73 23.71
C GLU A 228 8.23 2.30 23.97
N THR A 229 7.25 2.47 23.06
CA THR A 229 5.84 2.38 23.51
C THR A 229 4.96 1.27 22.91
N THR A 230 5.21 0.69 21.72
CA THR A 230 4.25 -0.31 21.21
C THR A 230 4.81 -1.29 20.19
N GLY A 231 4.83 -2.58 20.54
CA GLY A 231 5.31 -3.70 19.73
C GLY A 231 4.35 -4.17 18.63
N GLN A 232 3.87 -3.27 17.76
CA GLN A 232 3.08 -3.63 16.57
C GLN A 232 3.66 -2.99 15.30
N THR A 233 4.21 -3.80 14.41
CA THR A 233 4.89 -3.43 13.16
C THR A 233 3.88 -3.29 12.00
N VAL A 234 3.03 -2.27 12.06
CA VAL A 234 2.02 -1.99 11.02
C VAL A 234 2.03 -0.50 10.72
N ALA A 235 1.99 -0.12 9.42
CA ALA A 235 2.11 1.24 8.90
C ALA A 235 1.58 2.34 9.84
N ARG A 236 2.49 3.19 10.34
CA ARG A 236 2.25 4.07 11.48
C ARG A 236 2.06 5.53 11.15
N TYR A 237 2.38 5.99 9.94
CA TYR A 237 2.51 7.42 9.68
C TYR A 237 1.34 7.97 8.86
N LEU A 238 0.77 9.07 9.36
CA LEU A 238 -0.35 9.77 8.75
C LEU A 238 0.01 11.22 8.52
N LEU A 239 -0.31 11.73 7.35
CA LEU A 239 -0.12 13.12 6.98
C LEU A 239 -1.48 13.80 6.90
N SER A 240 -1.61 14.96 7.53
CA SER A 240 -2.85 15.74 7.53
C SER A 240 -2.61 17.16 7.05
N GLY A 241 -3.54 17.67 6.24
CA GLY A 241 -3.60 19.08 5.84
C GLY A 241 -4.82 19.75 6.44
N SER A 242 -4.64 20.93 7.02
CA SER A 242 -5.72 21.69 7.66
C SER A 242 -5.84 23.11 7.11
N ARG A 243 -7.01 23.71 7.33
CA ARG A 243 -7.26 25.14 7.09
C ARG A 243 -6.48 26.05 8.04
N ASP A 244 -5.85 25.50 9.09
CA ASP A 244 -4.92 26.24 9.95
C ASP A 244 -3.61 26.64 9.21
N ARG A 245 -3.50 26.28 7.92
CA ARG A 245 -2.37 26.52 7.02
C ARG A 245 -1.16 25.64 7.32
N THR A 246 -1.33 24.61 8.15
CA THR A 246 -0.30 23.65 8.51
C THR A 246 -0.57 22.30 7.87
N VAL A 247 0.54 21.61 7.60
CA VAL A 247 0.55 20.18 7.33
C VAL A 247 1.23 19.50 8.50
N ARG A 248 0.66 18.41 9.00
CA ARG A 248 1.20 17.72 10.17
C ARG A 248 1.43 16.26 9.88
N LEU A 249 2.57 15.76 10.36
CA LEU A 249 2.92 14.36 10.32
C LEU A 249 2.68 13.74 11.69
N TRP A 250 1.94 12.66 11.72
CA TRP A 250 1.51 11.96 12.91
C TRP A 250 2.02 10.53 12.91
N GLU A 251 2.22 10.02 14.11
CA GLU A 251 2.16 8.60 14.36
C GLU A 251 0.73 8.21 14.75
N ALA A 252 0.06 7.45 13.90
CA ALA A 252 -1.38 7.17 13.96
C ALA A 252 -1.82 6.45 15.25
N PHE A 253 -1.01 5.52 15.78
CA PHE A 253 -1.38 4.72 16.96
C PHE A 253 -1.08 5.41 18.29
N SER A 254 0.05 6.09 18.38
CA SER A 254 0.42 6.84 19.59
C SER A 254 -0.33 8.17 19.66
N GLY A 255 -0.79 8.68 18.51
CA GLY A 255 -1.35 10.02 18.38
C GLY A 255 -0.31 11.13 18.54
N LEU A 256 0.98 10.79 18.50
CA LEU A 256 2.06 11.76 18.64
C LEU A 256 2.21 12.58 17.36
N LEU A 257 2.28 13.89 17.54
CA LEU A 257 2.69 14.81 16.50
C LEU A 257 4.20 14.72 16.31
N LEU A 258 4.64 14.23 15.14
CA LEU A 258 6.06 14.07 14.83
C LEU A 258 6.64 15.37 14.26
N MET A 259 5.94 15.96 13.27
CA MET A 259 6.37 17.17 12.59
C MET A 259 5.19 18.09 12.32
N ASN A 260 5.43 19.39 12.47
CA ASN A 260 4.52 20.45 12.07
C ASN A 260 5.18 21.27 10.95
N PHE A 261 4.68 21.12 9.72
CA PHE A 261 5.12 21.93 8.60
C PHE A 261 4.24 23.17 8.52
N VAL A 262 4.81 24.34 8.79
CA VAL A 262 4.16 25.61 8.50
C VAL A 262 4.10 25.75 6.99
N SER A 263 2.97 25.33 6.45
CA SER A 263 2.94 24.91 5.07
C SER A 263 2.66 26.09 4.15
N HIS A 264 1.61 26.85 4.37
CA HIS A 264 1.05 27.77 3.38
C HIS A 264 0.53 29.06 4.01
N ASP A 265 0.17 30.03 3.18
CA ASP A 265 -0.43 31.28 3.64
C ASP A 265 -1.96 31.21 3.71
N ASN A 266 -2.55 30.18 3.09
CA ASN A 266 -3.98 29.92 3.07
C ASN A 266 -4.28 28.42 3.30
N TRP A 267 -5.55 28.02 3.18
CA TRP A 267 -6.01 26.66 3.46
C TRP A 267 -5.28 25.60 2.65
N VAL A 268 -4.89 24.51 3.31
CA VAL A 268 -4.31 23.34 2.64
C VAL A 268 -5.45 22.46 2.13
N ARG A 269 -5.43 22.13 0.84
CA ARG A 269 -6.52 21.41 0.17
C ARG A 269 -6.19 19.95 -0.12
N ALA A 270 -4.94 19.67 -0.45
CA ALA A 270 -4.50 18.31 -0.75
C ALA A 270 -3.07 18.10 -0.26
N VAL A 271 -2.79 16.90 0.25
CA VAL A 271 -1.46 16.51 0.72
C VAL A 271 -1.18 15.08 0.29
N ARG A 272 0.03 14.82 -0.22
CA ARG A 272 0.47 13.49 -0.66
C ARG A 272 1.92 13.22 -0.27
N PHE A 273 2.21 11.95 -0.01
CA PHE A 273 3.59 11.49 0.07
C PHE A 273 4.16 11.29 -1.32
N HIS A 274 5.43 11.67 -1.50
CA HIS A 274 6.16 11.27 -2.68
C HIS A 274 6.44 9.76 -2.64
N SER A 275 6.54 9.12 -3.81
CA SER A 275 6.78 7.67 -3.94
C SER A 275 8.04 7.18 -3.19
N SER A 276 9.02 8.07 -3.00
CA SER A 276 10.25 7.81 -2.26
C SER A 276 10.14 7.89 -0.73
N GLY A 277 9.08 8.48 -0.18
CA GLY A 277 8.93 8.69 1.28
C GLY A 277 9.71 9.85 1.88
N LYS A 278 10.72 10.36 1.17
CA LYS A 278 11.55 11.46 1.65
C LYS A 278 10.80 12.79 1.68
N TYR A 279 9.87 12.98 0.75
CA TYR A 279 9.18 14.25 0.56
C TYR A 279 7.68 14.14 0.79
N ALA A 280 7.12 15.18 1.41
CA ALA A 280 5.70 15.42 1.51
C ALA A 280 5.34 16.60 0.61
N ILE A 281 4.29 16.48 -0.20
CA ILE A 281 3.85 17.50 -1.14
C ILE A 281 2.48 18.01 -0.70
N SER A 282 2.32 19.31 -0.61
CA SER A 282 1.04 19.95 -0.30
C SER A 282 0.64 20.97 -1.36
N ALA A 283 -0.67 21.05 -1.58
CA ALA A 283 -1.32 22.05 -2.41
C ALA A 283 -2.29 22.89 -1.58
N SER A 284 -2.30 24.19 -1.84
CA SER A 284 -3.09 25.16 -1.07
C SER A 284 -3.85 26.14 -1.96
N GLU A 285 -4.84 26.79 -1.35
CA GLU A 285 -5.51 27.95 -1.92
C GLU A 285 -4.60 29.18 -2.07
N ASP A 286 -3.36 29.16 -1.57
CA ASP A 286 -2.37 30.21 -1.86
C ASP A 286 -1.80 30.13 -3.29
N LYS A 287 -2.34 29.24 -4.12
CA LYS A 287 -1.93 28.96 -5.52
C LYS A 287 -0.55 28.32 -5.66
N THR A 288 0.03 27.90 -4.54
CA THR A 288 1.35 27.28 -4.53
C THR A 288 1.29 25.79 -4.24
N ILE A 289 2.27 25.08 -4.78
CA ILE A 289 2.60 23.71 -4.39
C ILE A 289 3.89 23.79 -3.59
N ARG A 290 3.92 23.18 -2.40
CA ARG A 290 5.11 23.13 -1.57
C ARG A 290 5.54 21.70 -1.34
N VAL A 291 6.85 21.48 -1.44
CA VAL A 291 7.49 20.19 -1.21
C VAL A 291 8.32 20.32 0.05
N PHE A 292 8.00 19.50 1.05
CA PHE A 292 8.66 19.45 2.33
C PHE A 292 9.53 18.20 2.42
N ASP A 293 10.70 18.35 3.04
CA ASP A 293 11.52 17.22 3.43
C ASP A 293 11.01 16.68 4.77
N VAL A 294 10.69 15.38 4.82
CA VAL A 294 10.09 14.73 5.99
C VAL A 294 11.10 14.58 7.14
N GLU A 295 12.40 14.59 6.82
CA GLU A 295 13.47 14.53 7.81
C GLU A 295 13.67 15.87 8.52
N SER A 296 13.93 16.92 7.75
CA SER A 296 14.27 18.23 8.30
C SER A 296 13.06 19.13 8.61
N GLY A 297 11.90 18.81 8.03
CA GLY A 297 10.71 19.65 8.07
C GLY A 297 10.81 20.98 7.33
N ARG A 298 11.85 21.15 6.51
CA ARG A 298 12.04 22.36 5.71
C ARG A 298 11.29 22.25 4.40
N CYS A 299 10.77 23.39 3.93
CA CYS A 299 10.26 23.51 2.58
C CYS A 299 11.46 23.50 1.61
N VAL A 300 11.59 22.45 0.81
CA VAL A 300 12.66 22.27 -0.18
C VAL A 300 12.36 23.09 -1.43
N ARG A 301 11.10 23.04 -1.88
CA ARG A 301 10.67 23.70 -3.11
C ARG A 301 9.30 24.34 -2.90
N THR A 302 9.15 25.56 -3.37
CA THR A 302 7.87 26.23 -3.54
C THR A 302 7.66 26.51 -5.01
N LEU A 303 6.67 25.87 -5.62
CA LEU A 303 6.21 26.19 -6.96
C LEU A 303 5.17 27.30 -6.83
N LYS A 304 5.63 28.54 -7.10
CA LYS A 304 4.75 29.71 -7.13
C LYS A 304 4.01 29.78 -8.45
N ASP A 305 2.79 30.29 -8.42
CA ASP A 305 1.92 30.44 -9.59
C ASP A 305 1.72 29.12 -10.36
N ALA A 306 1.60 28.01 -9.62
CA ALA A 306 1.29 26.71 -10.21
C ALA A 306 -0.04 26.74 -10.98
N HIS A 307 -0.96 27.60 -10.52
CA HIS A 307 -2.25 27.85 -11.14
C HIS A 307 -2.62 29.33 -11.02
N SER A 308 -3.55 29.78 -11.89
CA SER A 308 -4.07 31.15 -11.84
C SER A 308 -5.04 31.37 -10.67
N HIS A 309 -5.64 30.28 -10.18
CA HIS A 309 -6.55 30.22 -9.04
C HIS A 309 -6.14 29.13 -8.03
N PHE A 310 -6.98 28.95 -7.00
CA PHE A 310 -6.76 28.05 -5.88
C PHE A 310 -6.66 26.59 -6.33
N LEU A 311 -5.69 25.86 -5.78
CA LEU A 311 -5.57 24.43 -6.03
C LEU A 311 -6.62 23.68 -5.22
N THR A 312 -7.24 22.68 -5.84
CA THR A 312 -8.28 21.86 -5.23
C THR A 312 -7.79 20.46 -4.93
N THR A 313 -7.01 19.86 -5.83
CA THR A 313 -6.57 18.47 -5.73
C THR A 313 -5.13 18.32 -6.18
N LEU A 314 -4.47 17.31 -5.62
CA LEU A 314 -3.10 16.96 -5.92
C LEU A 314 -2.96 15.44 -5.84
N ASP A 315 -2.30 14.84 -6.83
CA ASP A 315 -1.99 13.42 -6.82
C ASP A 315 -0.60 13.14 -7.40
N VAL A 316 0.06 12.11 -6.87
CA VAL A 316 1.41 11.70 -7.26
C VAL A 316 1.33 10.29 -7.81
N HIS A 317 1.87 10.10 -9.01
CA HIS A 317 1.88 8.77 -9.59
C HIS A 317 2.82 7.83 -8.79
N PRO A 318 2.41 6.59 -8.47
CA PRO A 318 3.22 5.69 -7.64
C PRO A 318 4.57 5.28 -8.25
N SER A 319 4.62 5.04 -9.57
CA SER A 319 5.84 4.59 -10.27
C SER A 319 6.48 5.64 -11.19
N LEU A 320 5.68 6.41 -11.94
CA LEU A 320 6.16 7.48 -12.81
C LEU A 320 6.51 8.74 -12.00
N PRO A 321 7.55 9.50 -12.41
CA PRO A 321 7.92 10.77 -11.79
C PRO A 321 6.97 11.90 -12.24
N LEU A 322 5.67 11.72 -12.02
CA LEU A 322 4.64 12.66 -12.42
C LEU A 322 3.81 13.10 -11.21
N LEU A 323 3.58 14.40 -11.14
CA LEU A 323 2.69 15.05 -10.19
C LEU A 323 1.58 15.72 -10.98
N VAL A 324 0.33 15.54 -10.57
CA VAL A 324 -0.82 16.16 -11.22
C VAL A 324 -1.52 17.08 -10.23
N THR A 325 -1.85 18.28 -10.66
CA THR A 325 -2.60 19.25 -9.87
C THR A 325 -3.85 19.72 -10.59
N GLY A 326 -4.94 19.81 -9.83
CA GLY A 326 -6.21 20.36 -10.27
C GLY A 326 -6.51 21.67 -9.56
N SER A 327 -7.13 22.61 -10.28
CA SER A 327 -7.46 23.94 -9.78
C SER A 327 -8.84 24.38 -10.22
N ILE A 328 -9.36 25.41 -9.54
CA ILE A 328 -10.63 26.07 -9.86
C ILE A 328 -10.57 26.79 -11.22
N ASP A 329 -9.37 27.07 -11.74
CA ASP A 329 -9.18 27.67 -13.07
C ASP A 329 -9.55 26.74 -14.24
N LYS A 330 -10.05 25.53 -13.95
CA LYS A 330 -10.48 24.50 -14.91
C LYS A 330 -9.30 23.84 -15.63
N PHE A 331 -8.06 24.12 -15.23
CA PHE A 331 -6.88 23.47 -15.76
C PHE A 331 -6.40 22.35 -14.84
N VAL A 332 -5.87 21.32 -15.48
CA VAL A 332 -5.11 20.24 -14.83
C VAL A 332 -3.69 20.37 -15.32
N ASN A 333 -2.76 20.64 -14.42
CA ASN A 333 -1.35 20.78 -14.74
C ASN A 333 -0.62 19.48 -14.37
N VAL A 334 0.18 18.98 -15.31
CA VAL A 334 1.04 17.81 -15.12
C VAL A 334 2.47 18.29 -14.99
N TRP A 335 3.11 17.90 -13.90
CA TRP A 335 4.46 18.29 -13.52
C TRP A 335 5.37 17.08 -13.57
N GLU A 336 6.58 17.26 -14.09
CA GLU A 336 7.60 16.23 -14.08
C GLU A 336 8.47 16.37 -12.80
N CYS A 337 8.55 15.30 -12.02
CA CYS A 337 9.33 15.22 -10.80
C CYS A 337 10.78 14.84 -11.13
N VAL A 338 11.53 15.75 -11.75
CA VAL A 338 12.95 15.51 -12.07
C VAL A 338 13.84 15.86 -10.87
N CYS A 339 14.70 14.94 -10.48
CA CYS A 339 15.83 15.25 -9.62
C CYS A 339 16.82 16.12 -10.40
N VAL A 340 16.80 17.42 -10.18
CA VAL A 340 17.89 18.28 -10.64
C VAL A 340 19.09 18.00 -9.73
N VAL A 341 19.90 17.00 -10.10
CA VAL A 341 21.25 16.89 -9.57
C VAL A 341 21.99 18.09 -10.15
N ALA A 342 22.10 19.16 -9.35
CA ALA A 342 23.00 20.26 -9.66
C ALA A 342 24.41 19.66 -9.63
N ILE A 343 24.94 19.26 -10.79
CA ILE A 343 26.35 18.91 -10.93
C ILE A 343 27.10 20.23 -10.75
N PRO A 344 27.85 20.43 -9.65
CA PRO A 344 28.61 21.65 -9.49
C PRO A 344 29.82 21.57 -10.42
N VAL A 345 29.68 22.09 -11.64
CA VAL A 345 30.81 22.28 -12.54
C VAL A 345 31.62 23.45 -11.98
N SER A 346 32.66 23.14 -11.20
CA SER A 346 33.65 24.14 -10.76
C SER A 346 34.52 24.53 -11.94
N ILE A 347 34.33 25.76 -12.44
CA ILE A 347 35.19 26.34 -13.46
C ILE A 347 36.41 26.94 -12.76
N THR A 348 37.54 26.25 -12.78
CA THR A 348 38.83 26.81 -12.36
C THR A 348 39.38 27.69 -13.49
N VAL A 349 39.35 29.01 -13.30
CA VAL A 349 39.95 29.96 -14.24
C VAL A 349 41.46 30.06 -13.94
N CYS A 350 42.28 29.45 -14.80
CA CYS A 350 43.73 29.59 -14.74
C CYS A 350 44.15 30.89 -15.44
N ILE A 351 44.50 31.93 -14.68
CA ILE A 351 45.03 33.18 -15.24
C ILE A 351 46.51 33.00 -15.56
N GLY A 352 46.83 32.70 -16.82
CA GLY A 352 48.18 32.72 -17.36
C GLY A 352 48.53 34.11 -17.93
N ARG A 353 49.61 34.72 -17.42
CA ARG A 353 50.19 35.95 -17.98
C ARG A 353 51.01 35.65 -19.23
N SER A 354 50.39 35.66 -20.41
CA SER A 354 51.04 36.09 -21.65
C SER A 354 49.99 36.42 -22.70
N MET A 355 50.35 37.34 -23.58
CA MET A 355 49.45 38.18 -24.36
C MET A 355 48.52 37.43 -25.32
N GLY A 356 47.26 37.89 -25.38
CA GLY A 356 46.58 38.09 -26.67
C GLY A 356 45.56 37.04 -27.11
N LEU A 357 44.48 36.82 -26.36
CA LEU A 357 43.08 37.02 -26.80
C LEU A 357 42.14 36.42 -25.75
N LEU A 358 41.24 37.26 -25.26
CA LEU A 358 40.22 36.94 -24.26
C LEU A 358 39.07 36.14 -24.87
N ALA A 359 38.74 35.04 -24.19
CA ALA A 359 37.39 34.56 -23.84
C ALA A 359 36.32 34.48 -24.95
N LEU A 360 36.11 33.26 -25.46
CA LEU A 360 34.83 32.81 -26.00
C LEU A 360 34.61 31.33 -25.67
N THR A 361 34.50 31.04 -24.37
CA THR A 361 33.94 29.78 -23.85
C THR A 361 32.79 30.11 -22.93
N GLN A 362 31.67 30.60 -23.47
CA GLN A 362 30.42 30.69 -22.73
C GLN A 362 29.23 30.94 -23.66
N LEU A 363 28.58 29.87 -24.12
CA LEU A 363 27.18 29.90 -24.53
C LEU A 363 26.58 28.49 -24.56
N VAL A 364 26.55 27.86 -23.38
CA VAL A 364 25.56 26.82 -23.07
C VAL A 364 24.97 27.16 -21.71
N TYR A 365 24.22 28.27 -21.69
CA TYR A 365 23.26 28.57 -20.64
C TYR A 365 22.11 29.28 -21.34
N TYR A 366 21.01 28.57 -21.57
CA TYR A 366 19.62 29.03 -21.60
C TYR A 366 18.75 27.99 -22.32
N THR A 367 18.32 26.94 -21.60
CA THR A 367 17.10 26.19 -21.95
C THR A 367 16.37 25.76 -20.69
N GLU A 368 16.03 26.70 -19.81
CA GLU A 368 14.93 26.54 -18.85
C GLU A 368 14.28 27.91 -18.67
N HIS A 369 13.30 28.21 -19.54
CA HIS A 369 12.19 29.17 -19.32
C HIS A 369 11.59 29.54 -20.68
N TYR A 370 10.82 28.66 -21.33
CA TYR A 370 9.78 29.10 -22.29
C TYR A 370 8.69 28.02 -22.44
N PRO A 371 7.39 28.37 -22.44
CA PRO A 371 6.30 27.42 -22.66
C PRO A 371 6.17 27.04 -24.14
N VAL A 372 5.57 25.87 -24.38
CA VAL A 372 5.56 25.09 -25.63
C VAL A 372 4.80 25.75 -26.81
N GLU A 373 4.08 26.85 -26.59
CA GLU A 373 3.19 27.45 -27.60
C GLU A 373 3.91 28.28 -28.69
N ALA A 374 5.18 28.65 -28.50
CA ALA A 374 5.92 29.48 -29.47
C ALA A 374 6.52 28.69 -30.66
N ARG A 375 6.45 27.35 -30.68
CA ARG A 375 7.08 26.53 -31.74
C ARG A 375 6.39 26.61 -33.11
N ARG A 376 5.19 27.19 -33.23
CA ARG A 376 4.43 27.22 -34.50
C ARG A 376 4.65 28.46 -35.37
N SER A 377 5.29 29.53 -34.90
CA SER A 377 5.38 30.78 -35.67
C SER A 377 6.71 31.04 -36.40
N TRP A 378 7.73 30.20 -36.22
CA TRP A 378 9.09 30.48 -36.71
C TRP A 378 9.45 29.87 -38.08
N LEU A 379 8.54 29.14 -38.71
CA LEU A 379 8.80 28.42 -39.97
C LEU A 379 8.31 29.15 -41.25
N SER A 380 8.25 30.48 -41.27
CA SER A 380 7.63 31.20 -42.41
C SER A 380 8.55 32.04 -43.30
N ASN A 381 9.88 32.03 -43.17
CA ASN A 381 10.76 32.78 -44.09
C ASN A 381 12.05 32.02 -44.46
N PRO A 382 12.28 31.67 -45.75
CA PRO A 382 13.45 30.92 -46.20
C PRO A 382 14.48 31.83 -46.88
N THR A 383 15.18 32.71 -46.14
CA THR A 383 16.27 33.52 -46.73
C THR A 383 17.59 33.56 -45.94
N ASP A 384 17.67 33.05 -44.71
CA ASP A 384 18.91 33.14 -43.90
C ASP A 384 19.78 31.87 -43.90
N LEU A 385 19.59 30.98 -44.88
CA LEU A 385 20.19 29.63 -44.91
C LEU A 385 21.50 29.51 -45.70
N MET A 386 22.34 30.57 -45.75
CA MET A 386 23.56 30.60 -46.58
C MET A 386 24.89 30.73 -45.81
N ALA A 387 24.96 30.32 -44.54
CA ALA A 387 26.23 30.29 -43.80
C ALA A 387 26.32 29.11 -42.80
N PHE A 388 26.15 27.87 -43.27
CA PHE A 388 26.23 26.68 -42.41
C PHE A 388 27.03 25.44 -42.93
N PRO A 389 27.66 25.37 -44.12
CA PRO A 389 28.36 24.14 -44.51
C PRO A 389 29.74 23.90 -43.83
N ALA A 390 30.45 24.95 -43.39
CA ALA A 390 31.84 24.80 -42.92
C ALA A 390 31.98 24.36 -41.45
N VAL A 391 31.01 24.72 -40.60
CA VAL A 391 31.06 24.46 -39.15
C VAL A 391 30.57 23.04 -38.81
N PHE A 392 29.66 22.49 -39.62
CA PHE A 392 29.14 21.14 -39.43
C PHE A 392 30.18 20.04 -39.76
N GLY A 393 31.07 20.30 -40.72
CA GLY A 393 32.16 19.38 -41.07
C GLY A 393 33.20 19.22 -39.95
N MET A 394 33.61 20.32 -39.30
CA MET A 394 34.59 20.25 -38.21
C MET A 394 34.05 19.53 -36.97
N LEU A 395 32.78 19.75 -36.62
CA LEU A 395 32.10 19.12 -35.49
C LEU A 395 31.98 17.59 -35.64
N GLN A 396 31.80 17.10 -36.87
CA GLN A 396 31.66 15.66 -37.13
C GLN A 396 33.01 14.91 -37.00
N GLU A 397 34.13 15.57 -37.32
CA GLU A 397 35.47 15.02 -37.15
C GLU A 397 35.95 15.04 -35.69
N THR A 398 35.58 16.06 -34.91
CA THR A 398 35.95 16.12 -33.48
C THR A 398 35.21 15.07 -32.65
N ILE A 399 33.91 14.87 -32.93
CA ILE A 399 33.10 13.85 -32.24
C ILE A 399 33.57 12.42 -32.61
N ARG A 400 34.07 12.20 -33.84
CA ARG A 400 34.63 10.90 -34.25
C ARG A 400 35.94 10.57 -33.54
N LEU A 401 36.78 11.56 -33.24
CA LEU A 401 38.06 11.35 -32.54
C LEU A 401 37.86 11.09 -31.04
N GLU A 402 36.94 11.79 -30.38
CA GLU A 402 36.64 11.56 -28.95
C GLU A 402 35.98 10.19 -28.67
N LEU A 403 35.20 9.65 -29.62
CA LEU A 403 34.61 8.31 -29.50
C LEU A 403 35.63 7.18 -29.77
N ALA A 404 36.70 7.46 -30.51
CA ALA A 404 37.78 6.49 -30.76
C ALA A 404 38.73 6.35 -29.55
N GLU A 405 38.96 7.43 -28.78
CA GLU A 405 39.82 7.37 -27.58
C GLU A 405 39.14 6.71 -26.38
N ARG A 406 37.80 6.72 -26.30
CA ARG A 406 37.05 6.10 -25.19
C ARG A 406 36.76 4.60 -25.35
N THR A 407 37.10 4.01 -26.49
CA THR A 407 37.00 2.54 -26.69
C THR A 407 38.31 1.80 -26.40
N PHE A 408 39.36 2.51 -25.96
CA PHE A 408 40.65 1.95 -25.54
C PHE A 408 41.09 2.55 -24.20
N ALA A 409 40.33 2.32 -23.12
CA ALA A 409 40.77 2.51 -21.74
C ALA A 409 39.98 1.59 -20.80
#